data_AF-A0A1S2PQ76-F1
#
_entry.id   AF-A0A1S2PQ76-F1
#
_cell.length_a   1.000
_cell.length_b   1.000
_cell.length_c   1.000
_cell.angle_alpha   90.00
_cell.angle_beta   90.00
_cell.angle_gamma   90.00
#
_symmetry.space_group_name_H-M   'P 1'
#
loop_
_entity.id
_entity.type
_entity.pdbx_description
1 polymer ?
#
loop_
_entity_poly.entity_id
_entity_poly.type
_entity_poly.pdbx_seq_one_letter_code
_entity_poly.pdbx_strand_id
1 'polypeptide(L)'
;MTTPLTDAPAAGAGAALKPRTAGRRPVPVVRILRMELVKQFSAWRVRLLVLLCWLGPGLLVFAIDQQNTLPSDTLFGRWMHATGWAGPLVVLGVAGTWALPLVTSVVAGDVFACEDRLGTWRHLIIAVRSHRRIFAAKAIASVAVIGLLVAGLAVSSMLGGLLAEGNQPLIGLDGHLLTGEDAAVKIPLAWVCVLAPTLALAAIGLLGSVALGRSPMGLLLPVIAALGMQTAQMLPLPVTVRLALPSYAFISWNGLFTDPQQLGPLLIGIGVSLVWAVVATALACLLFLRRDFTNLNNDGAGRRALTLGVLPLAGVLAATVGAVAVGTGAGGSGITQDKVQRSVATVFSHLYPSQQAQMHQPAVTAAQLQTTAACDKSEGLGAQAGPGNDWRCTVSWNVPGYNVTAQAIYQVDVTPTGRYIADGDGPVQVNGYFLIINAGKPTPNPLWQFDGNVDLISDH
;
A
#
# COMPACT_ATOMS: atom_id res chain seq x y z
N MET A 1 15.31 -79.83 -66.19
CA MET A 1 14.01 -79.75 -66.89
C MET A 1 12.95 -79.35 -65.88
N THR A 2 12.61 -78.06 -65.85
CA THR A 2 11.34 -77.50 -65.37
C THR A 2 11.23 -76.10 -65.99
N THR A 3 10.05 -75.82 -66.53
CA THR A 3 9.67 -74.70 -67.40
C THR A 3 9.48 -73.35 -66.67
N PRO A 4 9.36 -72.22 -67.41
CA PRO A 4 9.78 -70.87 -66.98
C PRO A 4 8.63 -69.84 -66.77
N LEU A 5 9.02 -68.55 -66.67
CA LEU A 5 8.27 -67.26 -66.71
C LEU A 5 7.89 -66.70 -65.33
N THR A 6 8.16 -65.44 -64.97
CA THR A 6 7.93 -64.20 -65.76
C THR A 6 8.75 -63.02 -65.20
N ASP A 7 9.20 -62.13 -66.09
CA ASP A 7 9.78 -60.81 -65.77
C ASP A 7 8.75 -59.83 -65.16
N ALA A 8 9.22 -58.96 -64.26
CA ALA A 8 8.62 -57.64 -63.99
C ALA A 8 9.72 -56.62 -63.61
N PRO A 9 9.64 -55.37 -64.08
CA PRO A 9 10.79 -54.46 -64.13
C PRO A 9 10.98 -53.64 -62.85
N ALA A 10 12.23 -53.18 -62.67
CA ALA A 10 12.67 -52.29 -61.62
C ALA A 10 11.88 -50.98 -61.58
N ALA A 11 11.39 -50.61 -60.39
CA ALA A 11 10.82 -49.30 -60.10
C ALA A 11 11.49 -48.68 -58.88
N GLY A 12 12.24 -47.60 -59.13
CA GLY A 12 12.24 -46.40 -58.30
C GLY A 12 13.01 -46.45 -56.99
N ALA A 13 14.15 -45.76 -56.99
CA ALA A 13 14.84 -45.27 -55.81
C ALA A 13 13.84 -44.72 -54.77
N GLY A 14 13.65 -45.47 -53.68
CA GLY A 14 12.93 -45.02 -52.49
C GLY A 14 13.70 -43.88 -51.87
N ALA A 15 13.22 -42.66 -52.10
CA ALA A 15 13.68 -41.46 -51.42
C ALA A 15 13.76 -41.72 -49.92
N ALA A 16 14.98 -41.72 -49.38
CA ALA A 16 15.22 -41.79 -47.95
C ALA A 16 14.47 -40.62 -47.30
N LEU A 17 13.34 -40.93 -46.65
CA LEU A 17 12.62 -39.98 -45.82
C LEU A 17 13.56 -39.57 -44.69
N LYS A 18 14.20 -38.41 -44.85
CA LYS A 18 14.94 -37.75 -43.78
C LYS A 18 13.97 -37.63 -42.60
N PRO A 19 14.24 -38.25 -41.43
CA PRO A 19 13.34 -38.13 -40.31
C PRO A 19 13.24 -36.63 -40.00
N ARG A 20 12.06 -36.05 -40.25
CA ARG A 20 11.72 -34.72 -39.75
C ARG A 20 11.84 -34.85 -38.24
N THR A 21 12.96 -34.40 -37.69
CA THR A 21 13.10 -34.14 -36.27
C THR A 21 11.98 -33.17 -35.95
N ALA A 22 10.87 -33.71 -35.47
CA ALA A 22 9.74 -32.92 -35.00
C ALA A 22 10.32 -32.07 -33.87
N GLY A 23 10.63 -30.80 -34.18
CA GLY A 23 11.13 -29.83 -33.23
C GLY A 23 10.19 -29.86 -32.04
N ARG A 24 10.65 -30.44 -30.93
CA ARG A 24 9.82 -30.71 -29.75
C ARG A 24 9.25 -29.37 -29.32
N ARG A 25 7.93 -29.20 -29.43
CA ARG A 25 7.26 -27.92 -29.15
C ARG A 25 7.72 -27.40 -27.79
N PRO A 26 8.11 -26.13 -27.68
CA PRO A 26 8.68 -25.62 -26.45
C PRO A 26 7.59 -25.58 -25.37
N VAL A 27 7.92 -25.99 -24.14
CA VAL A 27 6.95 -26.16 -23.05
C VAL A 27 6.17 -24.86 -22.83
N PRO A 28 4.82 -24.91 -22.81
CA PRO A 28 4.00 -23.71 -22.62
C PRO A 28 4.17 -23.13 -21.22
N VAL A 29 4.24 -21.80 -21.12
CA VAL A 29 4.45 -21.07 -19.86
C VAL A 29 3.39 -21.42 -18.80
N VAL A 30 2.15 -21.66 -19.23
CA VAL A 30 1.04 -22.04 -18.34
C VAL A 30 1.32 -23.32 -17.55
N ARG A 31 1.98 -24.32 -18.15
CA ARG A 31 2.33 -25.56 -17.43
C ARG A 31 3.41 -25.32 -16.37
N ILE A 32 4.37 -24.45 -16.68
CA ILE A 32 5.42 -24.04 -15.74
C ILE A 32 4.79 -23.25 -14.60
N LEU A 33 3.92 -22.29 -14.93
CA LEU A 33 3.20 -21.48 -13.96
C LEU A 33 2.36 -22.34 -13.00
N ARG A 34 1.60 -23.32 -13.53
CA ARG A 34 0.81 -24.24 -12.69
C ARG A 34 1.70 -25.02 -11.73
N MET A 35 2.85 -25.50 -12.20
CA MET A 35 3.80 -26.22 -11.36
C MET A 35 4.38 -25.30 -10.27
N GLU A 36 4.76 -24.07 -10.60
CA GLU A 36 5.27 -23.10 -9.64
C GLU A 36 4.22 -22.73 -8.58
N LEU A 37 2.96 -22.54 -8.98
CA LEU A 37 1.87 -22.29 -8.05
C LEU A 37 1.67 -23.47 -7.09
N VAL A 38 1.61 -24.71 -7.61
CA VAL A 38 1.49 -25.91 -6.77
C VAL A 38 2.65 -26.00 -5.79
N LYS A 39 3.88 -25.69 -6.22
CA LYS A 39 5.06 -25.67 -5.36
C LYS A 39 4.92 -24.62 -4.24
N GLN A 40 4.52 -23.39 -4.56
CA GLN A 40 4.33 -22.34 -3.55
C GLN A 40 3.21 -22.72 -2.56
N PHE A 41 2.05 -23.19 -3.03
CA PHE A 41 0.96 -23.65 -2.17
C PHE A 41 1.27 -24.93 -1.39
N SER A 42 2.27 -25.71 -1.81
CA SER A 42 2.74 -26.88 -1.05
C SER A 42 3.62 -26.48 0.14
N ALA A 43 4.29 -25.32 0.06
CA ALA A 43 5.12 -24.82 1.15
C ALA A 43 4.26 -24.45 2.36
N TRP A 44 4.59 -25.04 3.53
CA TRP A 44 3.86 -24.79 4.78
C TRP A 44 3.80 -23.30 5.14
N ARG A 45 4.88 -22.54 4.84
CA ARG A 45 4.96 -21.09 5.09
C ARG A 45 3.89 -20.32 4.32
N VAL A 46 3.67 -20.65 3.05
CA VAL A 46 2.64 -20.02 2.21
C VAL A 46 1.25 -20.43 2.69
N ARG A 47 1.04 -21.69 3.07
CA ARG A 47 -0.24 -22.13 3.65
C ARG A 47 -0.58 -21.40 4.94
N LEU A 48 0.41 -21.21 5.82
CA LEU A 48 0.24 -20.42 7.04
C LEU A 48 -0.08 -18.97 6.71
N LEU A 49 0.61 -18.35 5.73
CA LEU A 49 0.30 -17.00 5.29
C LEU A 49 -1.11 -16.89 4.69
N VAL A 50 -1.56 -17.86 3.90
CA VAL A 50 -2.94 -17.89 3.38
C VAL A 50 -3.93 -17.92 4.53
N LEU A 51 -3.74 -18.82 5.50
CA LEU A 51 -4.62 -18.91 6.67
C LEU A 51 -4.63 -17.60 7.46
N LEU A 52 -3.45 -17.03 7.73
CA LEU A 52 -3.30 -15.79 8.46
C LEU A 52 -3.92 -14.60 7.72
N CYS A 53 -3.75 -14.50 6.40
CA CYS A 53 -4.29 -13.39 5.62
C CYS A 53 -5.81 -13.46 5.48
N TRP A 54 -6.38 -14.67 5.36
CA TRP A 54 -7.82 -14.87 5.14
C TRP A 54 -8.65 -14.91 6.43
N LEU A 55 -8.05 -15.25 7.57
CA LEU A 55 -8.76 -15.29 8.86
C LEU A 55 -8.28 -14.22 9.85
N GLY A 56 -6.99 -13.90 9.83
CA GLY A 56 -6.35 -13.05 10.83
C GLY A 56 -6.99 -11.67 10.97
N PRO A 57 -7.16 -10.89 9.89
CA PRO A 57 -7.75 -9.56 9.98
C PRO A 57 -9.18 -9.55 10.50
N GLY A 58 -10.03 -10.46 10.01
CA GLY A 58 -11.41 -10.56 10.48
C GLY A 58 -11.50 -10.91 11.97
N LEU A 59 -10.67 -11.87 12.42
CA LEU A 59 -10.57 -12.22 13.84
C LEU A 59 -10.02 -11.06 14.68
N LEU A 60 -9.05 -10.30 14.17
CA LEU A 60 -8.49 -9.15 14.87
C LEU A 60 -9.54 -8.06 15.06
N VAL A 61 -10.29 -7.72 14.01
CA VAL A 61 -11.37 -6.71 14.09
C VAL A 61 -12.44 -7.15 15.09
N PHE A 62 -12.85 -8.42 15.04
CA PHE A 62 -13.79 -8.97 16.01
C PHE A 62 -13.23 -8.99 17.45
N ALA A 63 -11.93 -9.22 17.62
CA ALA A 63 -11.30 -9.19 18.94
C ALA A 63 -11.21 -7.76 19.52
N ILE A 64 -10.99 -6.75 18.67
CA ILE A 64 -11.00 -5.33 19.06
C ILE A 64 -12.41 -4.90 19.45
N ASP A 65 -13.43 -5.36 18.73
CA ASP A 65 -14.84 -5.13 19.07
C ASP A 65 -15.20 -5.55 20.51
N GLN A 66 -14.59 -6.63 21.01
CA GLN A 66 -14.80 -7.12 22.38
C GLN A 66 -14.03 -6.34 23.46
N GLN A 67 -13.17 -5.39 23.07
CA GLN A 67 -12.33 -4.62 23.99
C GLN A 67 -12.92 -3.22 24.20
N ASN A 68 -12.71 -2.66 25.40
CA ASN A 68 -13.08 -1.27 25.69
C ASN A 68 -12.03 -0.24 25.25
N THR A 69 -10.89 -0.70 24.71
CA THR A 69 -9.75 0.13 24.32
C THR A 69 -9.56 0.10 22.81
N LEU A 70 -9.67 1.26 22.17
CA LEU A 70 -9.48 1.38 20.73
C LEU A 70 -8.02 1.73 20.40
N PRO A 71 -7.50 1.31 19.23
CA PRO A 71 -6.19 1.72 18.76
C PRO A 71 -6.23 3.16 18.22
N SER A 72 -6.37 4.15 19.11
CA SER A 72 -6.53 5.58 18.76
C SER A 72 -5.37 6.16 17.95
N ASP A 73 -4.17 5.59 18.06
CA ASP A 73 -2.97 6.03 17.32
C ASP A 73 -2.98 5.59 15.84
N THR A 74 -3.89 4.68 15.48
CA THR A 74 -4.06 4.21 14.10
C THR A 74 -5.15 5.01 13.39
N LEU A 75 -4.93 5.30 12.10
CA LEU A 75 -5.90 6.06 11.30
C LEU A 75 -7.22 5.30 11.22
N PHE A 76 -8.34 6.00 11.49
CA PHE A 76 -9.68 5.42 11.64
C PHE A 76 -9.87 4.49 12.85
N GLY A 77 -8.86 4.29 13.69
CA GLY A 77 -8.92 3.44 14.89
C GLY A 77 -9.98 3.90 15.89
N ARG A 78 -10.16 5.22 16.05
CA ARG A 78 -11.21 5.80 16.90
C ARG A 78 -12.63 5.50 16.44
N TRP A 79 -12.81 5.16 15.17
CA TRP A 79 -14.12 4.90 14.57
C TRP A 79 -14.46 3.40 14.51
N MET A 80 -13.61 2.53 15.05
CA MET A 80 -13.81 1.08 14.95
C MET A 80 -15.11 0.58 15.59
N HIS A 81 -15.56 1.16 16.71
CA HIS A 81 -16.87 0.82 17.31
C HIS A 81 -18.04 1.63 16.74
N ALA A 82 -17.77 2.58 15.85
CA ALA A 82 -18.81 3.40 15.23
C ALA A 82 -19.22 2.82 13.87
N THR A 83 -18.32 2.15 13.16
CA THR A 83 -18.58 1.62 11.82
C THR A 83 -17.71 0.41 11.48
N GLY A 84 -18.34 -0.60 10.88
CA GLY A 84 -17.65 -1.77 10.37
C GLY A 84 -16.66 -1.48 9.24
N TRP A 85 -16.77 -0.31 8.59
CA TRP A 85 -15.88 0.11 7.50
C TRP A 85 -14.53 0.65 7.97
N ALA A 86 -14.40 1.02 9.25
CA ALA A 86 -13.13 1.47 9.81
C ALA A 86 -12.12 0.32 9.94
N GLY A 87 -12.58 -0.90 10.28
CA GLY A 87 -11.74 -2.09 10.46
C GLY A 87 -10.81 -2.38 9.26
N PRO A 88 -11.33 -2.46 8.01
CA PRO A 88 -10.52 -2.61 6.80
C PRO A 88 -9.44 -1.56 6.59
N LEU A 89 -9.69 -0.31 6.97
CA LEU A 89 -8.75 0.80 6.80
C LEU A 89 -7.64 0.77 7.87
N VAL A 90 -8.00 0.42 9.11
CA VAL A 90 -7.03 0.17 10.18
C VAL A 90 -6.11 -1.00 9.78
N VAL A 91 -6.71 -2.11 9.32
CA VAL A 91 -5.95 -3.26 8.82
C VAL A 91 -5.07 -2.86 7.63
N LEU A 92 -5.56 -2.05 6.69
CA LEU A 92 -4.78 -1.57 5.55
C LEU A 92 -3.54 -0.79 5.99
N GLY A 93 -3.68 0.14 6.95
CA GLY A 93 -2.56 0.90 7.49
C GLY A 93 -1.52 0.03 8.20
N VAL A 94 -1.98 -0.91 9.04
CA VAL A 94 -1.10 -1.86 9.73
C VAL A 94 -0.43 -2.81 8.72
N ALA A 95 -1.18 -3.29 7.73
CA ALA A 95 -0.69 -4.21 6.72
C ALA A 95 0.35 -3.54 5.81
N GLY A 96 0.11 -2.32 5.34
CA GLY A 96 1.07 -1.55 4.54
C GLY A 96 2.40 -1.35 5.26
N THR A 97 2.34 -1.17 6.58
CA THR A 97 3.52 -0.93 7.41
C THR A 97 4.29 -2.23 7.71
N TRP A 98 3.60 -3.30 8.08
CA TRP A 98 4.24 -4.50 8.64
C TRP A 98 3.98 -5.76 7.81
N ALA A 99 2.72 -6.05 7.48
CA ALA A 99 2.34 -7.34 6.90
C ALA A 99 2.75 -7.49 5.43
N LEU A 100 2.54 -6.48 4.59
CA LEU A 100 2.83 -6.52 3.16
C LEU A 100 4.34 -6.66 2.87
N PRO A 101 5.24 -5.95 3.57
CA PRO A 101 6.67 -6.22 3.47
C PRO A 101 7.05 -7.66 3.85
N LEU A 102 6.44 -8.24 4.88
CA LEU A 102 6.69 -9.63 5.30
C LEU A 102 6.15 -10.63 4.28
N VAL A 103 4.94 -10.42 3.76
CA VAL A 103 4.33 -11.28 2.74
C VAL A 103 5.17 -11.28 1.46
N THR A 104 5.56 -10.10 0.98
CA THR A 104 6.40 -9.97 -0.22
C THR A 104 7.79 -10.58 -0.01
N SER A 105 8.37 -10.41 1.17
CA SER A 105 9.61 -11.07 1.61
C SER A 105 9.55 -12.59 1.53
N VAL A 106 8.53 -13.21 2.12
CA VAL A 106 8.40 -14.67 2.15
C VAL A 106 8.10 -15.25 0.77
N VAL A 107 7.22 -14.59 0.00
CA VAL A 107 6.81 -15.09 -1.31
C VAL A 107 7.87 -14.79 -2.36
N ALA A 108 8.21 -13.52 -2.60
CA ALA A 108 9.12 -13.14 -3.69
C ALA A 108 10.60 -13.37 -3.36
N GLY A 109 11.00 -13.17 -2.09
CA GLY A 109 12.39 -13.27 -1.66
C GLY A 109 12.97 -14.69 -1.72
N ASP A 110 12.13 -15.72 -1.68
CA ASP A 110 12.59 -17.12 -1.66
C ASP A 110 12.38 -17.90 -2.99
N VAL A 111 11.69 -17.32 -3.97
CA VAL A 111 11.30 -18.03 -5.22
C VAL A 111 12.47 -18.56 -6.02
N PHE A 112 13.58 -17.81 -6.07
CA PHE A 112 14.80 -18.22 -6.77
C PHE A 112 15.82 -18.82 -5.79
N ALA A 113 15.97 -18.22 -4.61
CA ALA A 113 16.91 -18.66 -3.58
C ALA A 113 16.62 -20.10 -3.08
N CYS A 114 15.36 -20.54 -3.04
CA CYS A 114 15.04 -21.92 -2.67
C CYS A 114 15.60 -22.96 -3.66
N GLU A 115 15.63 -22.63 -4.95
CA GLU A 115 16.16 -23.51 -6.00
C GLU A 115 17.69 -23.60 -5.91
N ASP A 116 18.33 -22.50 -5.51
CA ASP A 116 19.77 -22.45 -5.26
C ASP A 116 20.18 -23.32 -4.08
N ARG A 117 19.39 -23.32 -3.00
CA ARG A 117 19.64 -24.16 -1.81
C ARG A 117 19.35 -25.63 -2.07
N LEU A 118 18.30 -25.94 -2.83
CA LEU A 118 17.91 -27.33 -3.14
C LEU A 118 18.65 -27.91 -4.36
N GLY A 119 19.40 -27.10 -5.11
CA GLY A 119 20.17 -27.56 -6.28
C GLY A 119 19.32 -27.99 -7.48
N THR A 120 18.07 -27.52 -7.58
CA THR A 120 17.07 -27.97 -8.57
C THR A 120 17.25 -27.36 -9.96
N TRP A 121 18.13 -26.36 -10.11
CA TRP A 121 18.34 -25.61 -11.37
C TRP A 121 18.68 -26.48 -12.57
N ARG A 122 19.54 -27.49 -12.40
CA ARG A 122 19.97 -28.37 -13.50
C ARG A 122 18.78 -29.08 -14.14
N HIS A 123 17.90 -29.63 -13.31
CA HIS A 123 16.69 -30.32 -13.75
C HIS A 123 15.73 -29.36 -14.47
N LEU A 124 15.53 -28.17 -13.91
CA LEU A 124 14.60 -27.17 -14.42
C LEU A 124 15.04 -26.62 -15.79
N ILE A 125 16.34 -26.34 -15.96
CA ILE A 125 16.90 -25.85 -17.23
C ILE A 125 16.85 -26.93 -18.32
N ILE A 126 17.12 -28.19 -17.98
CA ILE A 126 17.02 -29.31 -18.94
C ILE A 126 15.57 -29.54 -19.39
N ALA A 127 14.61 -29.41 -18.48
CA ALA A 127 13.20 -29.63 -18.76
C ALA A 127 12.58 -28.50 -19.62
N VAL A 128 12.83 -27.24 -19.26
CA VAL A 128 12.18 -26.09 -19.91
C VAL A 128 12.98 -25.56 -21.11
N ARG A 129 14.31 -25.66 -21.07
CA ARG A 129 15.25 -25.18 -22.11
C ARG A 129 15.15 -23.69 -22.43
N SER A 130 14.60 -22.87 -21.53
CA SER A 130 14.49 -21.41 -21.72
C SER A 130 14.50 -20.65 -20.40
N HIS A 131 15.57 -19.87 -20.14
CA HIS A 131 15.70 -19.04 -18.94
C HIS A 131 14.61 -17.97 -18.83
N ARG A 132 14.25 -17.31 -19.95
CA ARG A 132 13.21 -16.27 -19.95
C ARG A 132 11.84 -16.80 -19.51
N ARG A 133 11.46 -18.00 -19.96
CA ARG A 133 10.16 -18.60 -19.60
C ARG A 133 10.12 -19.02 -18.13
N ILE A 134 11.24 -19.53 -17.61
CA ILE A 134 11.38 -19.86 -16.19
C ILE A 134 11.20 -18.61 -15.34
N PHE A 135 11.95 -17.54 -15.67
CA PHE A 135 11.88 -16.29 -14.92
C PHE A 135 10.46 -15.70 -14.94
N ALA A 136 9.84 -15.61 -16.12
CA ALA A 136 8.49 -15.08 -16.26
C ALA A 136 7.45 -15.92 -15.48
N ALA A 137 7.50 -17.26 -15.58
CA ALA A 137 6.57 -18.11 -14.85
C ALA A 137 6.71 -17.96 -13.32
N LYS A 138 7.95 -17.90 -12.81
CA LYS A 138 8.22 -17.71 -11.38
C LYS A 138 7.78 -16.32 -10.89
N ALA A 139 8.10 -15.26 -11.64
CA ALA A 139 7.69 -13.90 -11.30
C ALA A 139 6.15 -13.74 -11.31
N ILE A 140 5.47 -14.27 -12.33
CA ILE A 140 4.00 -14.24 -12.42
C ILE A 140 3.37 -15.06 -11.29
N ALA A 141 3.94 -16.23 -10.94
CA ALA A 141 3.47 -17.02 -9.80
C ALA A 141 3.56 -16.23 -8.49
N SER A 142 4.70 -15.57 -8.24
CA SER A 142 4.89 -14.72 -7.04
C SER A 142 3.87 -13.59 -6.97
N VAL A 143 3.66 -12.87 -8.09
CA VAL A 143 2.66 -11.79 -8.15
C VAL A 143 1.26 -12.32 -7.91
N ALA A 144 0.89 -13.47 -8.48
CA ALA A 144 -0.42 -14.07 -8.28
C ALA A 144 -0.66 -14.48 -6.81
N VAL A 145 0.33 -15.10 -6.16
CA VAL A 145 0.22 -15.47 -4.74
C VAL A 145 0.18 -14.24 -3.84
N ILE A 146 1.00 -13.21 -4.10
CA ILE A 146 0.93 -11.95 -3.35
C ILE A 146 -0.45 -11.29 -3.52
N GLY A 147 -0.97 -11.21 -4.74
CA GLY A 147 -2.31 -10.68 -5.01
C GLY A 147 -3.41 -11.45 -4.26
N LEU A 148 -3.32 -12.78 -4.20
CA LEU A 148 -4.24 -13.61 -3.42
C LEU A 148 -4.17 -13.31 -1.91
N LEU A 149 -2.96 -13.12 -1.38
CA LEU A 149 -2.76 -12.81 0.04
C LEU A 149 -3.29 -11.40 0.39
N VAL A 150 -3.04 -10.40 -0.46
CA VAL A 150 -3.61 -9.04 -0.30
C VAL A 150 -5.13 -9.07 -0.39
N ALA A 151 -5.70 -9.80 -1.36
CA ALA A 151 -7.14 -9.98 -1.46
C ALA A 151 -7.74 -10.65 -0.22
N GLY A 152 -7.04 -11.66 0.34
CA GLY A 152 -7.41 -12.27 1.61
C GLY A 152 -7.46 -11.26 2.74
N LEU A 153 -6.43 -10.41 2.88
CA LEU A 153 -6.39 -9.37 3.90
C LEU A 153 -7.56 -8.39 3.79
N ALA A 154 -7.85 -7.94 2.56
CA ALA A 154 -8.94 -7.01 2.27
C ALA A 154 -10.30 -7.63 2.58
N VAL A 155 -10.60 -8.80 2.01
CA VAL A 155 -11.89 -9.47 2.18
C VAL A 155 -12.12 -9.89 3.63
N SER A 156 -11.09 -10.43 4.29
CA SER A 156 -11.18 -10.85 5.70
C SER A 156 -11.51 -9.69 6.63
N SER A 157 -10.83 -8.55 6.46
CA SER A 157 -11.07 -7.36 7.28
C SER A 157 -12.42 -6.71 7.00
N MET A 158 -12.87 -6.67 5.73
CA MET A 158 -14.19 -6.14 5.36
C MET A 158 -15.31 -6.98 5.95
N LEU A 159 -15.25 -8.30 5.80
CA LEU A 159 -16.25 -9.18 6.38
C LEU A 159 -16.23 -9.12 7.91
N GLY A 160 -15.05 -9.11 8.53
CA GLY A 160 -14.93 -9.00 9.98
C GLY A 160 -15.52 -7.71 10.54
N GLY A 161 -15.23 -6.56 9.93
CA GLY A 161 -15.78 -5.27 10.35
C GLY A 161 -17.28 -5.17 10.16
N LEU A 162 -17.80 -5.58 9.00
CA LEU A 162 -19.23 -5.57 8.72
C LEU A 162 -20.02 -6.52 9.62
N LEU A 163 -19.45 -7.67 10.00
CA LEU A 163 -20.08 -8.61 10.92
C LEU A 163 -20.06 -8.12 12.38
N ALA A 164 -19.07 -7.33 12.77
CA ALA A 164 -18.97 -6.78 14.13
C ALA A 164 -19.92 -5.59 14.33
N GLU A 165 -19.81 -4.55 13.50
CA GLU A 165 -20.46 -3.24 13.75
C GLU A 165 -21.47 -2.81 12.68
N GLY A 166 -21.60 -3.59 11.61
CA GLY A 166 -22.56 -3.34 10.54
C GLY A 166 -22.18 -2.21 9.58
N ASN A 167 -23.16 -1.81 8.75
CA ASN A 167 -22.99 -0.87 7.64
C ASN A 167 -23.35 0.58 8.04
N GLN A 168 -22.65 1.12 9.04
CA GLN A 168 -22.82 2.51 9.47
C GLN A 168 -21.95 3.47 8.64
N PRO A 169 -22.39 4.73 8.42
CA PRO A 169 -21.61 5.69 7.63
C PRO A 169 -20.22 5.93 8.25
N LEU A 170 -19.21 6.07 7.40
CA LEU A 170 -17.83 6.30 7.79
C LEU A 170 -17.53 7.81 7.78
N ILE A 171 -16.87 8.32 8.80
CA ILE A 171 -16.42 9.72 8.81
C ILE A 171 -15.10 9.81 8.02
N GLY A 172 -15.08 10.64 6.98
CA GLY A 172 -13.90 10.96 6.18
C GLY A 172 -12.86 11.77 6.97
N LEU A 173 -11.67 11.95 6.39
CA LEU A 173 -10.58 12.71 7.04
C LEU A 173 -10.80 14.22 7.01
N ASP A 174 -11.74 14.69 6.21
CA ASP A 174 -12.26 16.05 6.18
C ASP A 174 -13.59 16.16 6.95
N GLY A 175 -13.98 15.15 7.71
CA GLY A 175 -15.15 15.16 8.58
C GLY A 175 -16.51 14.90 7.91
N HIS A 176 -16.59 14.80 6.57
CA HIS A 176 -17.86 14.48 5.92
C HIS A 176 -18.27 13.01 6.15
N LEU A 177 -19.57 12.75 6.10
CA LEU A 177 -20.11 11.41 6.23
C LEU A 177 -20.11 10.70 4.87
N LEU A 178 -19.34 9.63 4.78
CA LEU A 178 -19.38 8.68 3.66
C LEU A 178 -20.49 7.68 3.90
N THR A 179 -21.41 7.59 2.96
CA THR A 179 -22.45 6.57 2.98
C THR A 179 -21.81 5.17 2.89
N GLY A 180 -22.52 4.15 3.36
CA GLY A 180 -22.04 2.76 3.26
C GLY A 180 -21.75 2.33 1.82
N GLU A 181 -22.49 2.86 0.84
CA GLU A 181 -22.27 2.59 -0.59
C GLU A 181 -20.98 3.24 -1.10
N ASP A 182 -20.73 4.49 -0.74
CA ASP A 182 -19.49 5.19 -1.11
C ASP A 182 -18.27 4.53 -0.46
N ALA A 183 -18.39 4.14 0.82
CA ALA A 183 -17.36 3.39 1.54
C ALA A 183 -17.08 2.03 0.89
N ALA A 184 -18.12 1.30 0.47
CA ALA A 184 -18.00 0.01 -0.19
C ALA A 184 -17.24 0.08 -1.52
N VAL A 185 -17.18 1.26 -2.19
CA VAL A 185 -16.38 1.46 -3.40
C VAL A 185 -14.98 1.98 -3.07
N LYS A 186 -14.87 2.99 -2.20
CA LYS A 186 -13.59 3.65 -1.88
C LYS A 186 -12.61 2.74 -1.14
N ILE A 187 -13.10 1.84 -0.28
CA ILE A 187 -12.24 0.96 0.53
C ILE A 187 -11.56 -0.11 -0.35
N PRO A 188 -12.26 -0.87 -1.21
CA PRO A 188 -11.59 -1.75 -2.18
C PRO A 188 -10.63 -0.99 -3.10
N LEU A 189 -10.98 0.24 -3.51
CA LEU A 189 -10.09 1.07 -4.32
C LEU A 189 -8.77 1.38 -3.58
N ALA A 190 -8.83 1.72 -2.29
CA ALA A 190 -7.64 1.91 -1.46
C ALA A 190 -6.77 0.63 -1.39
N TRP A 191 -7.40 -0.54 -1.26
CA TRP A 191 -6.70 -1.83 -1.31
C TRP A 191 -6.06 -2.13 -2.67
N VAL A 192 -6.68 -1.71 -3.78
CA VAL A 192 -6.08 -1.83 -5.12
C VAL A 192 -4.89 -0.89 -5.25
N CYS A 193 -4.97 0.34 -4.74
CA CYS A 193 -3.87 1.31 -4.80
C CYS A 193 -2.59 0.79 -4.13
N VAL A 194 -2.70 0.08 -3.01
CA VAL A 194 -1.52 -0.49 -2.32
C VAL A 194 -0.89 -1.68 -3.05
N LEU A 195 -1.49 -2.21 -4.11
CA LEU A 195 -0.84 -3.23 -4.94
C LEU A 195 0.42 -2.68 -5.61
N ALA A 196 0.42 -1.43 -6.06
CA ALA A 196 1.57 -0.82 -6.72
C ALA A 196 2.84 -0.80 -5.84
N PRO A 197 2.83 -0.25 -4.60
CA PRO A 197 4.00 -0.32 -3.72
C PRO A 197 4.30 -1.75 -3.24
N THR A 198 3.29 -2.62 -3.13
CA THR A 198 3.50 -4.05 -2.84
C THR A 198 4.29 -4.74 -3.95
N LEU A 199 4.00 -4.43 -5.22
CA LEU A 199 4.74 -4.95 -6.37
C LEU A 199 6.18 -4.41 -6.40
N ALA A 200 6.40 -3.17 -5.98
CA ALA A 200 7.75 -2.61 -5.84
C ALA A 200 8.58 -3.42 -4.83
N LEU A 201 8.02 -3.70 -3.64
CA LEU A 201 8.66 -4.54 -2.63
C LEU A 201 8.87 -5.98 -3.11
N ALA A 202 7.89 -6.55 -3.81
CA ALA A 202 8.02 -7.87 -4.42
C ALA A 202 9.16 -7.92 -5.45
N ALA A 203 9.29 -6.89 -6.29
CA ALA A 203 10.36 -6.79 -7.27
C ALA A 203 11.76 -6.65 -6.63
N ILE A 204 11.86 -5.91 -5.52
CA ILE A 204 13.07 -5.87 -4.69
C ILE A 204 13.37 -7.27 -4.13
N GLY A 205 12.35 -8.00 -3.67
CA GLY A 205 12.49 -9.38 -3.21
C GLY A 205 13.00 -10.32 -4.31
N LEU A 206 12.44 -10.23 -5.52
CA LEU A 206 12.91 -11.00 -6.69
C LEU A 206 14.37 -10.67 -7.01
N LEU A 207 14.73 -9.39 -7.02
CA LEU A 207 16.09 -8.93 -7.24
C LEU A 207 17.06 -9.52 -6.20
N GLY A 208 16.69 -9.45 -4.92
CA GLY A 208 17.45 -10.05 -3.81
C GLY A 208 17.56 -11.57 -3.95
N SER A 209 16.47 -12.26 -4.28
CA SER A 209 16.42 -13.72 -4.47
C SER A 209 17.37 -14.19 -5.57
N VAL A 210 17.47 -13.45 -6.68
CA VAL A 210 18.37 -13.78 -7.79
C VAL A 210 19.82 -13.41 -7.47
N ALA A 211 20.04 -12.24 -6.87
CA ALA A 211 21.38 -11.68 -6.66
C ALA A 211 22.16 -12.39 -5.55
N LEU A 212 21.47 -12.81 -4.46
CA LEU A 212 22.10 -13.36 -3.26
C LEU A 212 22.21 -14.89 -3.29
N GLY A 213 21.72 -15.54 -4.34
CA GLY A 213 21.90 -16.97 -4.61
C GLY A 213 21.42 -17.87 -3.47
N ARG A 214 22.33 -18.64 -2.88
CA ARG A 214 22.04 -19.58 -1.78
C ARG A 214 21.72 -18.89 -0.46
N SER A 215 22.08 -17.62 -0.29
CA SER A 215 21.92 -16.91 0.97
C SER A 215 20.44 -16.65 1.27
N PRO A 216 19.95 -16.93 2.49
CA PRO A 216 18.59 -16.57 2.89
C PRO A 216 18.39 -15.04 2.98
N MET A 217 19.44 -14.22 2.83
CA MET A 217 19.35 -12.76 2.88
C MET A 217 18.40 -12.16 1.85
N GLY A 218 18.17 -12.83 0.71
CA GLY A 218 17.16 -12.40 -0.28
C GLY A 218 15.74 -12.35 0.29
N LEU A 219 15.46 -13.16 1.32
CA LEU A 219 14.21 -13.12 2.07
C LEU A 219 14.07 -11.78 2.80
N LEU A 220 15.12 -11.30 3.47
CA LEU A 220 15.02 -10.14 4.36
C LEU A 220 14.96 -8.80 3.62
N LEU A 221 15.36 -8.77 2.35
CA LEU A 221 15.56 -7.53 1.60
C LEU A 221 14.29 -6.66 1.49
N PRO A 222 13.09 -7.18 1.17
CA PRO A 222 11.88 -6.35 1.12
C PRO A 222 11.51 -5.72 2.47
N VAL A 223 11.69 -6.46 3.57
CA VAL A 223 11.41 -5.96 4.93
C VAL A 223 12.39 -4.87 5.31
N ILE A 224 13.69 -5.09 5.09
CA ILE A 224 14.73 -4.09 5.39
C ILE A 224 14.52 -2.83 4.54
N ALA A 225 14.21 -3.00 3.25
CA ALA A 225 13.93 -1.88 2.37
C ALA A 225 12.67 -1.10 2.82
N ALA A 226 11.59 -1.80 3.15
CA ALA A 226 10.36 -1.17 3.64
C ALA A 226 10.59 -0.41 4.95
N LEU A 227 11.29 -1.01 5.92
CA LEU A 227 11.62 -0.35 7.19
C LEU A 227 12.52 0.87 6.97
N GLY A 228 13.55 0.77 6.12
CA GLY A 228 14.42 1.91 5.80
C GLY A 228 13.67 3.04 5.08
N MET A 229 12.73 2.71 4.20
CA MET A 229 11.86 3.71 3.58
C MET A 229 10.87 4.29 4.59
N GLN A 230 10.38 3.53 5.56
CA GLN A 230 9.46 3.99 6.59
C GLN A 230 10.15 4.93 7.58
N THR A 231 11.37 4.62 8.02
CA THR A 231 12.16 5.53 8.87
C THR A 231 12.46 6.82 8.13
N ALA A 232 12.73 6.76 6.83
CA ALA A 232 12.85 7.94 5.99
C ALA A 232 11.55 8.79 5.98
N GLN A 233 10.37 8.15 5.93
CA GLN A 233 9.08 8.84 6.00
C GLN A 233 8.82 9.55 7.34
N MET A 234 9.46 9.13 8.43
CA MET A 234 9.36 9.82 9.73
C MET A 234 10.21 11.09 9.83
N LEU A 235 11.19 11.26 8.92
CA LEU A 235 12.01 12.46 8.87
C LEU A 235 11.27 13.60 8.16
N PRO A 236 11.61 14.87 8.46
CA PRO A 236 11.10 16.05 7.74
C PRO A 236 11.76 16.19 6.37
N LEU A 237 11.50 15.22 5.48
CA LEU A 237 11.98 15.22 4.10
C LEU A 237 11.19 16.21 3.23
N PRO A 238 11.81 16.78 2.19
CA PRO A 238 11.08 17.51 1.16
C PRO A 238 10.02 16.63 0.49
N VAL A 239 8.89 17.23 0.09
CA VAL A 239 7.76 16.54 -0.54
C VAL A 239 8.20 15.71 -1.76
N THR A 240 9.14 16.22 -2.54
CA THR A 240 9.65 15.55 -3.74
C THR A 240 10.37 14.24 -3.43
N VAL A 241 11.22 14.23 -2.39
CA VAL A 241 11.90 13.03 -1.90
C VAL A 241 10.89 12.05 -1.32
N ARG A 242 9.90 12.57 -0.59
CA ARG A 242 8.85 11.77 0.01
C ARG A 242 8.03 11.00 -1.02
N LEU A 243 7.52 11.70 -2.04
CA LEU A 243 6.71 11.16 -3.12
C LEU A 243 7.49 10.19 -4.02
N ALA A 244 8.82 10.34 -4.09
CA ALA A 244 9.71 9.47 -4.86
C ALA A 244 9.98 8.11 -4.20
N LEU A 245 9.59 7.92 -2.93
CA LEU A 245 9.69 6.65 -2.22
C LEU A 245 8.42 5.81 -2.42
N PRO A 246 8.54 4.53 -2.84
CA PRO A 246 7.37 3.63 -2.96
C PRO A 246 6.54 3.52 -1.68
N SER A 247 7.19 3.63 -0.50
CA SER A 247 6.49 3.56 0.78
C SER A 247 5.41 4.63 0.97
N TYR A 248 5.50 5.78 0.30
CA TYR A 248 4.50 6.83 0.41
C TYR A 248 3.12 6.38 -0.11
N ALA A 249 3.09 5.50 -1.11
CA ALA A 249 1.83 4.97 -1.65
C ALA A 249 1.07 4.06 -0.66
N PHE A 250 1.74 3.57 0.40
CA PHE A 250 1.06 2.89 1.53
C PHE A 250 0.34 3.87 2.48
N ILE A 251 0.50 5.18 2.28
CA ILE A 251 -0.08 6.23 3.14
C ILE A 251 -1.02 7.13 2.32
N SER A 252 -0.68 7.43 1.06
CA SER A 252 -1.43 8.40 0.24
C SER A 252 -2.87 7.98 -0.13
N TRP A 253 -3.27 6.73 0.10
CA TRP A 253 -4.65 6.27 -0.11
C TRP A 253 -5.66 7.02 0.78
N ASN A 254 -5.19 7.61 1.88
CA ASN A 254 -5.96 8.48 2.75
C ASN A 254 -6.68 9.60 1.99
N GLY A 255 -6.07 10.14 0.92
CA GLY A 255 -6.64 11.19 0.09
C GLY A 255 -7.90 10.79 -0.71
N LEU A 256 -8.28 9.51 -0.73
CA LEU A 256 -9.57 9.05 -1.29
C LEU A 256 -10.75 9.38 -0.36
N PHE A 257 -10.47 9.60 0.92
CA PHE A 257 -11.45 9.81 1.99
C PHE A 257 -11.58 11.28 2.38
N THR A 258 -11.24 12.20 1.47
CA THR A 258 -11.40 13.66 1.61
C THR A 258 -12.29 14.21 0.49
N ASP A 259 -13.04 15.29 0.74
CA ASP A 259 -13.72 16.09 -0.28
C ASP A 259 -13.18 17.54 -0.29
N PRO A 260 -12.51 18.00 -1.37
CA PRO A 260 -12.18 17.28 -2.60
C PRO A 260 -11.13 16.16 -2.40
N GLN A 261 -11.13 15.18 -3.31
CA GLN A 261 -10.20 14.06 -3.26
C GLN A 261 -8.77 14.48 -3.61
N GLN A 262 -7.81 14.12 -2.78
CA GLN A 262 -6.38 14.43 -2.96
C GLN A 262 -5.71 13.35 -3.82
N LEU A 263 -6.08 13.27 -5.11
CA LEU A 263 -5.60 12.24 -6.04
C LEU A 263 -4.16 12.45 -6.52
N GLY A 264 -3.67 13.70 -6.52
CA GLY A 264 -2.33 14.04 -7.03
C GLY A 264 -1.21 13.24 -6.33
N PRO A 265 -1.07 13.34 -5.00
CA PRO A 265 -0.07 12.58 -4.25
C PRO A 265 -0.21 11.06 -4.43
N LEU A 266 -1.44 10.56 -4.51
CA LEU A 266 -1.74 9.14 -4.68
C LEU A 266 -1.27 8.61 -6.05
N LEU A 267 -1.62 9.30 -7.13
CA LEU A 267 -1.26 8.88 -8.50
C LEU A 267 0.25 8.95 -8.72
N ILE A 268 0.93 9.96 -8.17
CA ILE A 268 2.40 10.05 -8.20
C ILE A 268 3.02 8.87 -7.46
N GLY A 269 2.56 8.58 -6.23
CA GLY A 269 3.05 7.44 -5.45
C GLY A 269 2.87 6.10 -6.17
N ILE A 270 1.71 5.89 -6.82
CA ILE A 270 1.44 4.69 -7.64
C ILE A 270 2.40 4.63 -8.83
N GLY A 271 2.54 5.72 -9.60
CA GLY A 271 3.41 5.80 -10.76
C GLY A 271 4.87 5.51 -10.40
N VAL A 272 5.38 6.14 -9.35
CA VAL A 272 6.73 5.90 -8.80
C VAL A 272 6.89 4.44 -8.39
N SER A 273 5.93 3.87 -7.67
CA SER A 273 5.97 2.47 -7.23
C SER A 273 6.04 1.50 -8.41
N LEU A 274 5.27 1.75 -9.48
CA LEU A 274 5.31 0.95 -10.70
C LEU A 274 6.65 1.07 -11.43
N VAL A 275 7.25 2.26 -11.50
CA VAL A 275 8.59 2.45 -12.06
C VAL A 275 9.62 1.63 -11.28
N TRP A 276 9.58 1.68 -9.94
CA TRP A 276 10.42 0.84 -9.09
C TRP A 276 10.20 -0.66 -9.35
N ALA A 277 8.94 -1.10 -9.44
CA ALA A 277 8.61 -2.50 -9.70
C ALA A 277 9.15 -2.98 -11.06
N VAL A 278 8.97 -2.18 -12.12
CA VAL A 278 9.44 -2.50 -13.48
C VAL A 278 10.97 -2.54 -13.52
N VAL A 279 11.64 -1.53 -12.98
CA VAL A 279 13.11 -1.45 -13.02
C VAL A 279 13.73 -2.58 -12.19
N ALA A 280 13.27 -2.79 -10.95
CA ALA A 280 13.80 -3.87 -10.10
C ALA A 280 13.57 -5.25 -10.73
N THR A 281 12.40 -5.50 -11.33
CA THR A 281 12.12 -6.77 -12.04
C THR A 281 12.98 -6.92 -13.29
N ALA A 282 13.20 -5.85 -14.05
CA ALA A 282 14.07 -5.87 -15.22
C ALA A 282 15.52 -6.17 -14.84
N LEU A 283 16.04 -5.55 -13.78
CA LEU A 283 17.38 -5.83 -13.25
C LEU A 283 17.50 -7.28 -12.77
N ALA A 284 16.48 -7.80 -12.06
CA ALA A 284 16.44 -9.20 -11.65
C ALA A 284 16.46 -10.15 -12.85
N CYS A 285 15.71 -9.84 -13.92
CA CYS A 285 15.70 -10.58 -15.16
C CYS A 285 17.07 -10.55 -15.86
N LEU A 286 17.70 -9.38 -15.97
CA LEU A 286 19.01 -9.23 -16.59
C LEU A 286 20.10 -9.99 -15.82
N LEU A 287 20.09 -9.92 -14.49
CA LEU A 287 21.00 -10.68 -13.64
C LEU A 287 20.78 -12.19 -13.79
N PHE A 288 19.52 -12.63 -13.83
CA PHE A 288 19.18 -14.04 -14.00
C PHE A 288 19.62 -14.58 -15.37
N LEU A 289 19.41 -13.82 -16.45
CA LEU A 289 19.79 -14.22 -17.81
C LEU A 289 21.30 -14.25 -18.04
N ARG A 290 22.06 -13.47 -17.27
CA ARG A 290 23.53 -13.43 -17.33
C ARG A 290 24.19 -14.36 -16.31
N ARG A 291 23.41 -15.13 -15.56
CA ARG A 291 23.93 -15.99 -14.49
C ARG A 291 24.47 -17.30 -15.07
N ASP A 292 25.71 -17.62 -14.73
CA ASP A 292 26.33 -18.89 -15.10
C ASP A 292 25.92 -19.99 -14.11
N PHE A 293 25.14 -20.96 -14.58
CA PHE A 293 24.70 -22.11 -13.76
C PHE A 293 25.70 -23.27 -13.73
N THR A 294 26.82 -23.15 -14.45
CA THR A 294 27.85 -24.20 -14.61
C THR A 294 28.91 -24.15 -13.51
N ASN A 295 29.20 -22.97 -12.95
CA ASN A 295 30.22 -22.80 -11.92
C ASN A 295 29.59 -22.80 -10.52
N LEU A 296 29.81 -23.89 -9.76
CA LEU A 296 29.30 -24.08 -8.41
C LEU A 296 29.96 -23.18 -7.34
N ASN A 297 31.13 -22.60 -7.66
CA ASN A 297 31.90 -21.71 -6.77
C ASN A 297 31.64 -20.22 -7.03
N ASN A 298 30.88 -19.87 -8.08
CA ASN A 298 30.53 -18.48 -8.36
C ASN A 298 29.22 -18.15 -7.63
N ASP A 299 29.29 -18.13 -6.30
CA ASP A 299 28.18 -17.75 -5.43
C ASP A 299 27.91 -16.24 -5.59
N GLY A 300 26.95 -15.88 -6.45
CA GLY A 300 26.27 -14.59 -6.46
C GLY A 300 27.17 -13.37 -6.19
N ALA A 301 28.05 -13.04 -7.14
CA ALA A 301 29.05 -11.98 -7.04
C ALA A 301 28.48 -10.67 -6.43
N GLY A 302 28.76 -10.42 -5.15
CA GLY A 302 28.32 -9.22 -4.43
C GLY A 302 28.66 -7.91 -5.15
N ARG A 303 29.75 -7.88 -5.93
CA ARG A 303 30.15 -6.74 -6.76
C ARG A 303 29.18 -6.47 -7.92
N ARG A 304 28.63 -7.52 -8.55
CA ARG A 304 27.58 -7.40 -9.59
C ARG A 304 26.23 -7.06 -8.97
N ALA A 305 25.90 -7.61 -7.80
CA ALA A 305 24.69 -7.25 -7.06
C ALA A 305 24.66 -5.76 -6.66
N LEU A 306 25.81 -5.21 -6.24
CA LEU A 306 25.93 -3.80 -5.87
C LEU A 306 25.82 -2.88 -7.10
N THR A 307 26.56 -3.18 -8.17
CA THR A 307 26.65 -2.32 -9.36
C THR A 307 25.44 -2.42 -10.29
N LEU A 308 24.80 -3.60 -10.39
CA LEU A 308 23.64 -3.83 -11.27
C LEU A 308 22.32 -3.92 -10.48
N GLY A 309 22.34 -3.90 -9.15
CA GLY A 309 21.14 -3.93 -8.31
C GLY A 309 20.93 -2.59 -7.58
N VAL A 310 21.82 -2.26 -6.64
CA VAL A 310 21.64 -1.09 -5.75
C VAL A 310 21.81 0.24 -6.50
N LEU A 311 22.87 0.37 -7.29
CA LEU A 311 23.22 1.64 -7.95
C LEU A 311 22.15 2.11 -8.98
N PRO A 312 21.56 1.23 -9.80
CA PRO A 312 20.43 1.60 -10.66
C PRO A 312 19.18 2.02 -9.88
N LEU A 313 18.87 1.39 -8.74
CA LEU A 313 17.73 1.78 -7.90
C LEU A 313 17.95 3.15 -7.24
N ALA A 314 19.17 3.47 -6.85
CA ALA A 314 19.52 4.83 -6.42
C ALA A 314 19.37 5.83 -7.57
N GLY A 315 19.73 5.44 -8.80
CA GLY A 315 19.49 6.24 -10.01
C GLY A 315 18.00 6.46 -10.28
N VAL A 316 17.15 5.44 -10.08
CA VAL A 316 15.69 5.57 -10.16
C VAL A 316 15.18 6.56 -9.13
N LEU A 317 15.64 6.46 -7.88
CA LEU A 317 15.27 7.41 -6.83
C LEU A 317 15.62 8.85 -7.23
N ALA A 318 16.86 9.11 -7.67
CA ALA A 318 17.27 10.44 -8.09
C ALA A 318 16.43 10.95 -9.28
N ALA A 319 16.15 10.09 -10.26
CA ALA A 319 15.33 10.43 -11.41
C ALA A 319 13.87 10.72 -11.04
N THR A 320 13.26 9.92 -10.16
CA THR A 320 11.88 10.16 -9.71
C THR A 320 11.79 11.40 -8.83
N VAL A 321 12.79 11.69 -7.98
CA VAL A 321 12.87 12.96 -7.24
C VAL A 321 12.91 14.15 -8.20
N GLY A 322 13.77 14.12 -9.21
CA GLY A 322 13.85 15.18 -10.21
C GLY A 322 12.56 15.37 -11.00
N ALA A 323 11.94 14.26 -11.45
CA ALA A 323 10.69 14.29 -12.19
C ALA A 323 9.53 14.84 -11.36
N VAL A 324 9.42 14.44 -10.09
CA VAL A 324 8.39 14.96 -9.17
C VAL A 324 8.63 16.44 -8.89
N ALA A 325 9.87 16.86 -8.64
CA ALA A 325 10.19 18.27 -8.40
C ALA A 325 9.78 19.18 -9.56
N VAL A 326 10.05 18.75 -10.80
CA VAL A 326 9.64 19.49 -12.00
C VAL A 326 8.12 19.44 -12.20
N GLY A 327 7.49 18.29 -11.96
CA GLY A 327 6.07 18.08 -12.23
C GLY A 327 5.12 18.76 -11.23
N THR A 328 5.53 18.91 -9.97
CA THR A 328 4.68 19.52 -8.93
C THR A 328 5.05 20.96 -8.60
N GLY A 329 6.26 21.41 -8.93
CA GLY A 329 6.79 22.70 -8.47
C GLY A 329 6.94 22.79 -6.94
N ALA A 330 6.65 21.70 -6.21
CA ALA A 330 6.64 21.69 -4.75
C ALA A 330 8.07 21.68 -4.19
N GLY A 331 8.41 22.73 -3.45
CA GLY A 331 9.61 22.82 -2.62
C GLY A 331 9.28 22.72 -1.13
N GLY A 332 10.18 22.14 -0.33
CA GLY A 332 10.01 22.10 1.13
C GLY A 332 9.04 21.02 1.61
N SER A 333 8.34 21.27 2.71
CA SER A 333 7.50 20.29 3.43
C SER A 333 6.09 20.12 2.84
N GLY A 334 5.62 21.05 2.01
CA GLY A 334 4.24 21.07 1.48
C GLY A 334 3.17 21.48 2.52
N ILE A 335 3.56 21.58 3.80
CA ILE A 335 2.68 21.98 4.90
C ILE A 335 2.86 23.48 5.14
N THR A 336 1.84 24.27 4.83
CA THR A 336 1.81 25.72 5.04
C THR A 336 0.66 26.11 5.96
N GLN A 337 0.79 27.27 6.62
CA GLN A 337 -0.23 27.82 7.51
C GLN A 337 -1.62 27.85 6.88
N ASP A 338 -1.75 28.40 5.66
CA ASP A 338 -3.03 28.50 4.96
C ASP A 338 -3.69 27.13 4.72
N LYS A 339 -2.90 26.09 4.42
CA LYS A 339 -3.43 24.74 4.17
C LYS A 339 -3.90 24.09 5.48
N VAL A 340 -3.18 24.28 6.58
CA VAL A 340 -3.59 23.79 7.91
C VAL A 340 -4.88 24.50 8.34
N GLN A 341 -4.94 25.83 8.22
CA GLN A 341 -6.12 26.62 8.55
C GLN A 341 -7.35 26.17 7.76
N ARG A 342 -7.23 26.04 6.43
CA ARG A 342 -8.32 25.55 5.58
C ARG A 342 -8.76 24.14 5.97
N SER A 343 -7.82 23.22 6.15
CA SER A 343 -8.14 21.83 6.50
C SER A 343 -8.87 21.72 7.83
N VAL A 344 -8.39 22.41 8.88
CA VAL A 344 -9.02 22.42 10.20
C VAL A 344 -10.42 23.05 10.15
N ALA A 345 -10.58 24.16 9.45
CA ALA A 345 -11.89 24.81 9.27
C ALA A 345 -12.89 23.90 8.55
N THR A 346 -12.47 23.23 7.47
CA THR A 346 -13.31 22.28 6.72
C THR A 346 -13.76 21.13 7.61
N VAL A 347 -12.82 20.47 8.30
CA VAL A 347 -13.14 19.32 9.16
C VAL A 347 -14.12 19.71 10.26
N PHE A 348 -13.87 20.83 10.92
CA PHE A 348 -14.79 21.34 11.94
C PHE A 348 -16.19 21.62 11.37
N SER A 349 -16.27 22.25 10.19
CA SER A 349 -17.55 22.59 9.55
C SER A 349 -18.39 21.35 9.20
N HIS A 350 -17.76 20.22 8.91
CA HIS A 350 -18.45 18.95 8.61
C HIS A 350 -18.82 18.16 9.88
N LEU A 351 -17.96 18.16 10.90
CA LEU A 351 -18.21 17.45 12.15
C LEU A 351 -19.22 18.14 13.06
N TYR A 352 -19.28 19.47 13.05
CA TYR A 352 -20.18 20.24 13.92
C TYR A 352 -21.66 19.88 13.69
N PRO A 353 -22.20 19.86 12.46
CA PRO A 353 -23.55 19.38 12.19
C PRO A 353 -23.84 17.98 12.74
N SER A 354 -22.88 17.05 12.61
CA SER A 354 -23.02 15.69 13.13
C SER A 354 -23.14 15.68 14.65
N GLN A 355 -22.32 16.47 15.35
CA GLN A 355 -22.40 16.61 16.80
C GLN A 355 -23.74 17.20 17.24
N GLN A 356 -24.20 18.27 16.57
CA GLN A 356 -25.48 18.90 16.89
C GLN A 356 -26.65 17.93 16.72
N ALA A 357 -26.63 17.12 15.66
CA ALA A 357 -27.63 16.08 15.44
C ALA A 357 -27.61 15.01 16.55
N GLN A 358 -26.43 14.58 17.01
CA GLN A 358 -26.27 13.63 18.11
C GLN A 358 -26.78 14.19 19.45
N MET A 359 -26.71 15.51 19.65
CA MET A 359 -27.25 16.21 20.82
C MET A 359 -28.71 16.63 20.65
N HIS A 360 -29.38 16.20 19.58
CA HIS A 360 -30.77 16.56 19.25
C HIS A 360 -31.02 18.08 19.15
N GLN A 361 -30.02 18.83 18.69
CA GLN A 361 -30.12 20.25 18.40
C GLN A 361 -30.71 20.49 16.99
N PRO A 362 -31.19 21.72 16.68
CA PRO A 362 -31.70 22.05 15.35
C PRO A 362 -30.69 21.73 14.24
N ALA A 363 -31.21 21.30 13.08
CA ALA A 363 -30.36 20.97 11.94
C ALA A 363 -29.60 22.20 11.43
N VAL A 364 -28.28 22.07 11.34
CA VAL A 364 -27.36 23.10 10.83
C VAL A 364 -26.57 22.49 9.67
N THR A 365 -26.27 23.30 8.64
CA THR A 365 -25.41 22.87 7.52
C THR A 365 -24.03 23.52 7.60
N ALA A 366 -23.01 22.85 7.05
CA ALA A 366 -21.64 23.35 7.02
C ALA A 366 -21.53 24.75 6.39
N ALA A 367 -22.30 25.01 5.32
CA ALA A 367 -22.32 26.30 4.63
C ALA A 367 -22.88 27.45 5.49
N GLN A 368 -23.79 27.17 6.43
CA GLN A 368 -24.35 28.17 7.33
C GLN A 368 -23.37 28.62 8.41
N LEU A 369 -22.41 27.76 8.78
CA LEU A 369 -21.45 28.03 9.85
C LEU A 369 -20.43 29.10 9.47
N GLN A 370 -20.11 29.26 8.18
CA GLN A 370 -19.06 30.17 7.70
C GLN A 370 -17.75 30.01 8.51
N THR A 371 -17.37 28.75 8.76
CA THR A 371 -16.25 28.41 9.64
C THR A 371 -14.92 28.91 9.07
N THR A 372 -14.11 29.51 9.93
CA THR A 372 -12.74 29.93 9.65
C THR A 372 -11.82 29.41 10.76
N ALA A 373 -10.53 29.25 10.46
CA ALA A 373 -9.54 28.88 11.47
C ALA A 373 -8.32 29.78 11.35
N ALA A 374 -7.84 30.28 12.49
CA ALA A 374 -6.57 30.96 12.62
C ALA A 374 -5.60 30.02 13.35
N CYS A 375 -4.61 29.51 12.62
CA CYS A 375 -3.60 28.60 13.13
C CYS A 375 -2.23 29.26 13.13
N ASP A 376 -1.51 29.16 14.24
CA ASP A 376 -0.13 29.60 14.38
C ASP A 376 0.74 28.46 14.90
N LYS A 377 1.95 28.38 14.35
CA LYS A 377 2.99 27.44 14.76
C LYS A 377 4.02 28.13 15.64
N SER A 378 4.47 27.45 16.69
CA SER A 378 5.47 27.98 17.65
C SER A 378 5.07 29.36 18.19
N GLU A 379 3.78 29.58 18.46
CA GLU A 379 3.22 30.86 18.93
C GLU A 379 3.50 32.05 18.00
N GLY A 380 3.67 31.81 16.69
CA GLY A 380 3.98 32.85 15.72
C GLY A 380 5.45 33.29 15.68
N LEU A 381 6.30 32.74 16.56
CA LEU A 381 7.70 33.14 16.71
C LEU A 381 8.66 32.43 15.73
N GLY A 382 8.15 31.47 14.96
CA GLY A 382 8.92 30.65 14.02
C GLY A 382 8.35 30.64 12.60
N ALA A 383 8.95 29.82 11.74
CA ALA A 383 8.44 29.57 10.40
C ALA A 383 7.05 28.91 10.47
N GLN A 384 6.04 29.54 9.87
CA GLN A 384 4.65 29.08 9.84
C GLN A 384 4.43 27.95 8.81
N ALA A 385 5.30 26.95 8.84
CA ALA A 385 5.32 25.84 7.89
C ALA A 385 5.97 24.58 8.48
N GLY A 386 5.65 23.44 7.87
CA GLY A 386 6.24 22.14 8.20
C GLY A 386 5.61 21.41 9.39
N PRO A 387 6.02 20.15 9.60
CA PRO A 387 5.46 19.29 10.64
C PRO A 387 5.86 19.74 12.05
N GLY A 388 5.12 19.30 13.06
CA GLY A 388 5.34 19.61 14.47
C GLY A 388 4.06 19.47 15.31
N ASN A 389 4.25 19.35 16.62
CA ASN A 389 3.19 19.29 17.64
C ASN A 389 2.89 20.66 18.28
N ASP A 390 3.37 21.72 17.65
CA ASP A 390 3.39 23.09 18.16
C ASP A 390 2.44 24.01 17.37
N TRP A 391 1.47 23.43 16.66
CA TRP A 391 0.40 24.17 16.01
C TRP A 391 -0.74 24.40 16.99
N ARG A 392 -1.24 25.62 17.06
CA ARG A 392 -2.45 25.98 17.81
C ARG A 392 -3.42 26.67 16.86
N CYS A 393 -4.63 26.12 16.76
CA CYS A 393 -5.67 26.62 15.88
C CYS A 393 -6.87 27.13 16.69
N THR A 394 -7.30 28.36 16.43
CA THR A 394 -8.56 28.90 16.92
C THR A 394 -9.57 28.88 15.79
N VAL A 395 -10.58 28.01 15.92
CA VAL A 395 -11.68 27.90 14.96
C VAL A 395 -12.79 28.85 15.38
N SER A 396 -13.29 29.64 14.44
CA SER A 396 -14.40 30.58 14.63
C SER A 396 -15.53 30.25 13.67
N TRP A 397 -16.77 30.20 14.15
CA TRP A 397 -17.95 29.95 13.32
C TRP A 397 -19.15 30.76 13.79
N ASN A 398 -20.09 31.00 12.89
CA ASN A 398 -21.37 31.63 13.20
C ASN A 398 -22.36 30.58 13.71
N VAL A 399 -22.96 30.81 14.88
CA VAL A 399 -23.99 29.94 15.44
C VAL A 399 -25.36 30.32 14.83
N PRO A 400 -25.97 29.45 14.00
CA PRO A 400 -27.24 29.77 13.36
C PRO A 400 -28.34 30.00 14.39
N GLY A 401 -29.18 31.01 14.14
CA GLY A 401 -30.28 31.39 15.05
C GLY A 401 -29.89 32.40 16.13
N TYR A 402 -28.59 32.57 16.42
CA TYR A 402 -28.11 33.53 17.43
C TYR A 402 -27.29 34.68 16.85
N ASN A 403 -26.78 34.56 15.62
CA ASN A 403 -25.90 35.55 14.98
C ASN A 403 -24.67 35.92 15.84
N VAL A 404 -24.19 34.96 16.64
CA VAL A 404 -22.98 35.11 17.47
C VAL A 404 -21.86 34.27 16.86
N THR A 405 -20.66 34.83 16.82
CA THR A 405 -19.45 34.07 16.48
C THR A 405 -18.95 33.34 17.72
N ALA A 406 -18.98 32.01 17.68
CA ALA A 406 -18.39 31.16 18.69
C ALA A 406 -16.96 30.76 18.30
N GLN A 407 -16.17 30.38 19.29
CA GLN A 407 -14.78 29.98 19.10
C GLN A 407 -14.48 28.69 19.84
N ALA A 408 -13.56 27.90 19.29
CA ALA A 408 -13.01 26.69 19.88
C ALA A 408 -11.53 26.59 19.56
N ILE A 409 -10.74 26.15 20.53
CA ILE A 409 -9.28 26.05 20.38
C ILE A 409 -8.89 24.58 20.23
N TYR A 410 -7.94 24.34 19.33
CA TYR A 410 -7.34 23.05 19.07
C TYR A 410 -5.82 23.12 19.16
N GLN A 411 -5.22 22.16 19.86
CA GLN A 411 -3.81 21.83 19.71
C GLN A 411 -3.69 20.84 18.55
N VAL A 412 -2.81 21.11 17.58
CA VAL A 412 -2.70 20.33 16.36
C VAL A 412 -1.30 19.73 16.24
N ASP A 413 -1.22 18.41 16.10
CA ASP A 413 0.02 17.71 15.81
C ASP A 413 0.06 17.28 14.35
N VAL A 414 0.91 17.94 13.56
CA VAL A 414 1.06 17.70 12.13
C VAL A 414 2.29 16.83 11.86
N THR A 415 2.05 15.63 11.34
CA THR A 415 3.10 14.70 10.94
C THR A 415 3.76 15.10 9.61
N PRO A 416 4.99 14.66 9.33
CA PRO A 416 5.68 14.94 8.07
C PRO A 416 4.96 14.45 6.81
N THR A 417 3.98 13.55 6.93
CA THR A 417 3.18 13.02 5.82
C THR A 417 1.96 13.87 5.48
N GLY A 418 1.73 14.98 6.20
CA GLY A 418 0.57 15.87 6.01
C GLY A 418 -0.65 15.50 6.87
N ARG A 419 -0.64 14.33 7.51
CA ARG A 419 -1.69 13.93 8.47
C ARG A 419 -1.52 14.72 9.76
N TYR A 420 -2.63 15.12 10.36
CA TYR A 420 -2.61 15.71 11.69
C TYR A 420 -3.71 15.18 12.60
N ILE A 421 -3.49 15.33 13.91
CA ILE A 421 -4.49 15.11 14.96
C ILE A 421 -4.77 16.48 15.59
N ALA A 422 -6.04 16.82 15.76
CA ALA A 422 -6.47 18.04 16.43
C ALA A 422 -7.16 17.70 17.75
N ASP A 423 -6.58 18.14 18.86
CA ASP A 423 -7.04 17.95 20.23
C ASP A 423 -7.75 19.20 20.75
N GLY A 424 -9.00 19.06 21.17
CA GLY A 424 -9.83 20.16 21.65
C GLY A 424 -9.41 20.65 23.04
N ASP A 425 -9.17 21.96 23.15
CA ASP A 425 -8.78 22.68 24.38
C ASP A 425 -9.94 23.55 24.92
N GLY A 426 -11.17 23.25 24.50
CA GLY A 426 -12.38 23.98 24.90
C GLY A 426 -12.90 25.00 23.87
N PRO A 427 -14.16 25.43 24.04
CA PRO A 427 -14.96 25.37 25.26
C PRO A 427 -15.64 24.01 25.55
N VAL A 428 -16.01 23.77 26.81
CA VAL A 428 -16.61 22.50 27.32
C VAL A 428 -17.85 22.09 26.53
N GLN A 429 -18.64 23.07 26.07
CA GLN A 429 -19.87 22.85 25.32
C GLN A 429 -19.65 22.30 23.91
N VAL A 430 -18.42 22.36 23.39
CA VAL A 430 -18.10 22.00 22.00
C VAL A 430 -17.05 20.89 21.96
N ASN A 431 -15.83 21.17 22.41
CA ASN A 431 -14.69 20.25 22.27
C ASN A 431 -13.90 20.04 23.58
N GLY A 432 -14.34 20.62 24.70
CA GLY A 432 -13.65 20.49 25.99
C GLY A 432 -13.98 19.21 26.78
N TYR A 433 -14.82 18.31 26.25
CA TYR A 433 -15.15 17.04 26.91
C TYR A 433 -15.26 15.89 25.91
N PHE A 434 -14.74 14.71 26.30
CA PHE A 434 -14.65 13.52 25.44
C PHE A 434 -16.02 12.90 25.10
N LEU A 435 -17.02 13.05 25.97
CA LEU A 435 -18.32 12.40 25.80
C LEU A 435 -19.43 13.44 25.62
N ILE A 436 -20.38 13.12 24.74
CA ILE A 436 -21.67 13.77 24.64
C ILE A 436 -22.78 12.75 24.91
N ILE A 437 -23.95 13.23 25.30
CA ILE A 437 -25.12 12.37 25.52
C ILE A 437 -25.96 12.33 24.24
N ASN A 438 -26.08 11.15 23.65
CA ASN A 438 -26.93 10.90 22.47
C ASN A 438 -27.97 9.84 22.85
N ALA A 439 -29.26 10.16 22.71
CA ALA A 439 -30.37 9.29 23.09
C ALA A 439 -30.23 8.65 24.50
N GLY A 440 -29.69 9.42 25.46
CA GLY A 440 -29.48 8.98 26.85
C GLY A 440 -28.25 8.08 27.07
N LYS A 441 -27.43 7.81 26.04
CA LYS A 441 -26.17 7.06 26.16
C LYS A 441 -24.97 7.98 25.98
N PRO A 442 -23.88 7.80 26.76
CA PRO A 442 -22.63 8.50 26.51
C PRO A 442 -22.01 7.98 25.21
N THR A 443 -21.70 8.91 24.30
CA THR A 443 -21.07 8.63 23.00
C THR A 443 -19.85 9.54 22.83
N PRO A 444 -18.78 9.07 22.16
CA PRO A 444 -17.60 9.90 21.89
C PRO A 444 -17.97 11.18 21.15
N ASN A 445 -17.44 12.30 21.63
CA ASN A 445 -17.62 13.60 21.03
C ASN A 445 -16.74 13.71 19.76
N PRO A 446 -17.32 13.82 18.56
CA PRO A 446 -16.55 13.91 17.32
C PRO A 446 -15.68 15.16 17.23
N LEU A 447 -16.00 16.23 17.97
CA LEU A 447 -15.23 17.48 17.99
C LEU A 447 -14.17 17.53 19.09
N TRP A 448 -14.15 16.59 20.04
CA TRP A 448 -13.13 16.56 21.09
C TRP A 448 -11.75 16.27 20.52
N GLN A 449 -11.67 15.30 19.60
CA GLN A 449 -10.44 14.98 18.90
C GLN A 449 -10.77 14.43 17.52
N PHE A 450 -10.12 14.95 16.47
CA PHE A 450 -10.32 14.48 15.11
C PHE A 450 -9.01 14.38 14.33
N ASP A 451 -9.02 13.53 13.30
CA ASP A 451 -7.92 13.41 12.34
C ASP A 451 -8.21 14.31 11.14
N GLY A 452 -7.14 14.83 10.52
CA GLY A 452 -7.23 15.50 9.24
C GLY A 452 -6.01 15.29 8.36
N ASN A 453 -6.08 15.76 7.12
CA ASN A 453 -4.99 15.63 6.17
C ASN A 453 -4.79 16.91 5.34
N VAL A 454 -3.56 17.41 5.36
CA VAL A 454 -3.08 18.51 4.54
C VAL A 454 -2.58 18.00 3.20
N ASP A 455 -3.08 18.58 2.11
CA ASP A 455 -2.56 18.31 0.77
C ASP A 455 -1.15 18.89 0.61
N LEU A 456 -0.17 18.02 0.35
CA LEU A 456 1.24 18.40 0.24
C LEU A 456 1.60 19.04 -1.11
N ILE A 457 0.73 18.93 -2.12
CA ILE A 457 1.02 19.37 -3.49
C ILE A 457 0.12 20.52 -3.91
N SER A 458 -1.17 20.46 -3.59
CA SER A 458 -2.13 21.46 -4.08
C SER A 458 -1.95 22.79 -3.36
N ASP A 459 -1.75 23.87 -4.12
CA ASP A 459 -1.69 25.25 -3.59
C ASP A 459 -3.06 25.94 -3.59
N HIS A 460 -4.12 25.22 -3.98
CA HIS A 460 -5.49 25.72 -4.03
C HIS A 460 -6.32 25.23 -2.85
#